data_AF-A0A837HI23-F1
#
_entry.id   AF-A0A837HI23-F1
#
_cell.length_a   1.000
_cell.length_b   1.000
_cell.length_c   1.000
_cell.angle_alpha   90.00
_cell.angle_beta   90.00
_cell.angle_gamma   90.00
#
_symmetry.space_group_name_H-M   'P 1'
#
loop_
_entity.id
_entity.type
_entity.pdbx_description
1 polymer ?
#
loop_
_entity_poly.entity_id
_entity_poly.type
_entity_poly.pdbx_seq_one_letter_code
_entity_poly.pdbx_strand_id
1 'polypeptide(L)' 'MLDIKFIRENKEKIADAAEKKGIDLNLVELLELDKKRLSQLQYIEELQAEKNKLNELLPKADAEEKIVLLEQAKAVI' A
#
# COMPACT_ATOMS: atom_id res chain seq x y z
N MET A 1 4.42 -2.84 -22.96
CA MET A 1 4.04 -3.07 -21.56
C MET A 1 2.61 -2.58 -21.40
N LEU A 2 1.68 -3.40 -20.89
CA LEU A 2 0.29 -2.99 -20.64
C LEU A 2 0.20 -2.26 -19.30
N ASP A 3 -0.65 -1.24 -19.21
CA ASP A 3 -0.91 -0.55 -17.95
C ASP A 3 -1.68 -1.48 -16.99
N ILE A 4 -1.23 -1.57 -15.73
CA ILE A 4 -1.89 -2.36 -14.70
C ILE A 4 -3.32 -1.87 -14.42
N LYS A 5 -3.60 -0.58 -14.65
CA LYS A 5 -4.96 -0.03 -14.57
C LYS A 5 -5.84 -0.61 -15.68
N PHE A 6 -5.33 -0.66 -16.91
CA PHE A 6 -6.04 -1.25 -18.04
C PHE A 6 -6.34 -2.74 -17.81
N ILE A 7 -5.37 -3.49 -17.27
CA ILE A 7 -5.53 -4.91 -16.93
C ILE A 7 -6.62 -5.09 -15.86
N ARG A 8 -6.65 -4.24 -14.83
CA ARG A 8 -7.68 -4.28 -13.77
C ARG A 8 -9.08 -3.98 -14.28
N GLU A 9 -9.22 -3.03 -15.21
CA GLU A 9 -10.50 -2.62 -15.76
C GLU A 9 -11.03 -3.59 -16.85
N ASN A 10 -10.14 -4.34 -17.52
CA ASN A 10 -10.48 -5.19 -18.66
C ASN A 10 -10.04 -6.65 -18.49
N LYS A 11 -10.17 -7.21 -17.28
CA LYS A 11 -9.66 -8.56 -16.93
C LYS A 11 -10.08 -9.64 -17.92
N GLU A 12 -11.36 -9.68 -18.28
CA GLU A 12 -11.93 -10.67 -19.21
C GLU A 12 -11.30 -10.55 -20.61
N LYS A 13 -11.17 -9.33 -21.14
CA LYS A 13 -10.54 -9.10 -22.45
C LYS A 13 -9.08 -9.52 -22.47
N ILE A 14 -8.36 -9.32 -21.36
CA ILE A 14 -6.96 -9.74 -21.24
C ILE A 14 -6.86 -11.26 -21.14
N ALA A 15 -7.77 -11.93 -20.42
CA ALA A 15 -7.82 -13.39 -20.32
C ALA A 15 -8.03 -14.02 -21.71
N ASP A 16 -9.06 -13.56 -22.44
CA ASP A 16 -9.36 -14.02 -23.80
C ASP A 16 -8.19 -13.76 -24.75
N ALA A 17 -7.53 -12.59 -24.64
CA ALA A 17 -6.40 -12.25 -25.48
C ALA A 17 -5.15 -13.10 -25.16
N ALA A 18 -4.93 -13.44 -23.89
CA ALA A 18 -3.84 -14.31 -23.48
C ALA A 18 -4.06 -15.74 -24.01
N GLU A 19 -5.28 -16.28 -23.87
CA GLU A 19 -5.65 -17.59 -24.39
C GLU A 19 -5.50 -17.64 -25.93
N LYS A 20 -6.07 -16.68 -26.65
CA LYS A 20 -5.97 -16.60 -28.13
C LYS A 20 -4.53 -16.47 -28.63
N LYS A 21 -3.64 -15.90 -27.82
CA LYS A 21 -2.22 -15.73 -28.15
C LYS A 21 -1.35 -16.88 -27.61
N GLY A 22 -1.93 -17.86 -26.93
CA GLY A 22 -1.19 -18.96 -26.30
C GLY A 22 -0.21 -18.49 -25.22
N ILE A 23 -0.53 -17.38 -24.54
CA ILE A 23 0.28 -16.84 -23.46
C ILE A 23 -0.19 -17.47 -22.16
N ASP A 24 0.72 -18.18 -21.49
CA ASP A 24 0.48 -18.65 -20.13
C ASP A 24 0.60 -17.47 -19.15
N LEU A 25 -0.56 -16.88 -18.82
CA LEU A 25 -0.67 -15.73 -17.92
C LEU A 25 -1.71 -16.03 -16.83
N ASN A 26 -1.23 -16.17 -15.59
CA ASN A 26 -2.10 -16.22 -14.43
C ASN A 26 -2.55 -14.81 -14.02
N LEU A 27 -3.67 -14.36 -14.58
CA LEU A 27 -4.26 -13.06 -14.26
C LEU A 27 -4.70 -12.92 -12.81
N VAL A 28 -5.12 -14.03 -12.17
CA VAL A 28 -5.58 -14.01 -10.78
C VAL A 28 -4.41 -13.65 -9.87
N GLU A 29 -3.31 -14.38 -9.98
CA GLU A 29 -2.11 -14.15 -9.18
C GLU A 29 -1.51 -12.76 -9.41
N LEU A 30 -1.49 -12.29 -10.67
CA LEU A 30 -1.04 -10.93 -11.00
C LEU A 30 -1.84 -9.86 -10.25
N LEU A 31 -3.16 -9.99 -10.23
CA LEU A 31 -4.05 -9.02 -9.60
C LEU A 31 -4.02 -9.10 -8.08
N GLU A 32 -3.80 -10.28 -7.51
CA GLU A 32 -3.59 -10.45 -6.07
C GLU A 32 -2.29 -9.79 -5.62
N LEU A 33 -1.21 -9.94 -6.37
CA LEU A 33 0.06 -9.26 -6.10
C LEU A 33 -0.07 -7.74 -6.22
N ASP A 34 -0.78 -7.23 -7.23
CA ASP A 34 -1.04 -5.79 -7.35
C ASP A 34 -1.84 -5.26 -6.15
N LYS A 35 -2.87 -6.00 -5.72
CA LYS A 35 -3.66 -5.64 -4.53
C LYS A 35 -2.79 -5.62 -3.27
N LYS A 36 -1.92 -6.61 -3.09
CA LYS A 36 -0.98 -6.65 -1.96
C LYS A 36 -0.03 -5.45 -2.00
N ARG A 37 0.53 -5.12 -3.17
CA ARG A 37 1.40 -3.94 -3.34
C ARG A 37 0.68 -2.66 -2.94
N LEU A 38 -0.55 -2.45 -3.42
CA LEU A 38 -1.35 -1.26 -3.09
C LEU A 38 -1.66 -1.17 -1.60
N SER A 39 -2.02 -2.29 -0.96
CA SER A 39 -2.28 -2.31 0.49
C SER A 39 -1.04 -1.96 1.31
N GLN A 40 0.14 -2.43 0.91
CA GLN A 40 1.39 -2.12 1.58
C GLN A 40 1.80 -0.66 1.39
N LEU A 41 1.60 -0.11 0.18
CA LEU A 41 1.85 1.31 -0.08
C LEU A 41 0.96 2.19 0.80
N GLN A 42 -0.33 1.89 0.86
CA GLN A 42 -1.27 2.61 1.71
C GLN A 42 -0.84 2.53 3.19
N TYR A 43 -0.45 1.34 3.65
CA TYR A 43 0.03 1.17 5.03
C TYR A 43 1.29 2.00 5.31
N ILE A 44 2.24 2.08 4.37
CA ILE A 44 3.42 2.93 4.50
C ILE A 44 3.02 4.41 4.58
N GLU A 45 2.09 4.87 3.75
CA GLU A 45 1.58 6.25 3.78
C GLU A 45 0.90 6.56 5.12
N GLU A 46 0.12 5.62 5.67
CA GLU A 46 -0.50 5.74 6.99
C GLU A 46 0.54 5.87 8.10
N LEU A 47 1.57 5.02 8.12
CA LEU A 47 2.67 5.10 9.07
C LEU A 47 3.44 6.43 8.96
N GLN A 48 3.68 6.91 7.74
CA GLN A 48 4.32 8.21 7.52
C GLN A 48 3.46 9.36 8.04
N ALA A 49 2.15 9.33 7.80
CA ALA A 49 1.22 10.32 8.31
C ALA A 49 1.17 10.31 9.84
N GLU A 50 1.16 9.13 10.46
CA GLU A 50 1.20 8.98 11.91
C GLU A 50 2.51 9.52 12.50
N LYS A 51 3.65 9.15 11.93
CA LYS A 51 4.97 9.69 12.32
C LYS A 51 5.01 11.22 12.24
N ASN A 52 4.46 11.81 11.17
CA ASN A 52 4.44 13.26 11.01
C ASN A 52 3.57 13.93 12.08
N LYS A 53 2.39 13.38 12.38
CA LYS A 53 1.53 13.87 13.48
C LYS A 53 2.25 13.80 14.83
N LEU A 54 2.92 12.69 15.13
CA LEU A 54 3.68 12.53 16.37
C LEU A 54 4.80 13.58 16.48
N ASN A 55 5.52 13.85 15.39
CA ASN A 55 6.56 14.89 15.36
C ASN A 55 6.01 16.31 15.57
N GLU A 56 4.78 16.61 15.15
CA GLU A 56 4.13 17.90 15.40
C GLU A 56 3.61 18.04 16.83
N LEU A 57 3.19 16.93 17.46
CA LEU A 57 2.66 16.89 18.83
C LEU A 57 3.76 16.87 19.89
N LEU A 58 4.87 16.14 19.66
CA LEU A 58 6.03 16.05 20.55
C LEU A 58 6.53 17.39 21.10
N PRO A 59 6.72 18.47 20.30
CA PRO A 59 7.17 19.76 20.82
C PRO A 59 6.11 20.50 21.65
N LYS A 60 4.82 20.19 21.46
CA LYS A 60 3.68 20.86 22.14
C LYS A 60 3.18 20.11 23.38
N ALA A 61 3.59 18.85 23.54
CA ALA A 61 3.16 17.97 24.60
C ALA A 61 3.89 18.23 25.93
N ASP A 62 3.16 18.03 27.03
CA ASP A 62 3.69 18.09 28.39
C ASP A 62 4.56 16.86 28.71
N ALA A 63 5.28 16.88 29.84
CA ALA A 63 6.28 15.86 30.17
C ALA A 63 5.73 14.43 30.22
N GLU A 64 4.47 14.25 30.67
CA GLU A 64 3.80 12.95 30.73
C GLU A 64 3.32 12.49 29.34
N GLU A 65 2.77 13.41 28.54
CA GLU A 65 2.31 13.15 27.17
C GLU A 65 3.47 12.84 26.22
N LYS A 66 4.63 13.48 26.42
CA LYS A 66 5.86 13.19 25.66
C LYS A 66 6.32 11.74 25.82
N ILE A 67 6.18 11.15 27.01
CA ILE A 67 6.60 9.77 27.26
C ILE A 67 5.74 8.81 26.43
N VAL A 68 4.42 9.02 26.42
CA VAL A 68 3.45 8.23 25.64
C VAL A 68 3.67 8.40 24.14
N LEU A 69 3.88 9.63 23.66
CA LEU A 69 4.15 9.93 22.25
C LEU A 69 5.47 9.33 21.76
N LEU A 70 6.50 9.28 22.61
CA LEU A 70 7.78 8.63 22.28
C LEU A 70 7.66 7.10 22.20
N GLU A 71 6.79 6.49 22.99
CA GLU A 71 6.52 5.05 22.95
C GLU A 71 5.74 4.68 21.68
N GLN A 72 4.73 5.49 21.30
CA GLN A 72 4.02 5.35 20.02
C GLN A 72 4.96 5.55 18.82
N ALA A 73 5.84 6.55 18.87
CA ALA A 73 6.80 6.80 17.79
C ALA A 73 7.78 5.63 17.60
N LYS A 74 8.15 4.90 18.66
CA LYS A 74 9.00 3.70 18.57
C LYS A 74 8.29 2.47 18.02
N ALA A 75 6.96 2.40 18.12
CA ALA A 75 6.18 1.29 17.57
C ALA A 75 5.91 1.44 16.06
N VAL A 76 5.97 2.68 15.56
CA VAL A 76 5.75 3.05 14.15
C VAL A 76 7.05 3.02 13.32
N ILE A 77 8.23 2.93 13.96
CA ILE A 77 9.58 2.90 13.37
C ILE A 77 10.17 1.50 13.47
#